data_AF-A0A316V730-F1
#
_entry.id   AF-A0A316V730-F1
#
_cell.length_a   1.000
_cell.length_b   1.000
_cell.length_c   1.000
_cell.angle_alpha   90.00
_cell.angle_beta   90.00
_cell.angle_gamma   90.00
#
_symmetry.space_group_name_H-M   'P 1'
#
loop_
_entity.id
_entity.type
_entity.pdbx_description
1 polymer ?
#
loop_
_entity_poly.entity_id
_entity_poly.type
_entity_poly.pdbx_seq_one_letter_code
_entity_poly.pdbx_strand_id
1 'polypeptide(L)'
;MKHFFLFTAILAFISIVSATGKTPCAKALECDTPSDNTLTVYGTAQKWETTDDKVFYLAPGFSKCQVNYTDQSNVVCVSPQYFLNDSLRDCNEWVQVYNPDTGIVSFGRILDECGAVPNSTFGCNDIYLSKKMFTELAGKNAAEALNSGHLTQVQWRKVVAPCWSAWAGLPGKFPNGTQDDAHGYDSNGFLRCGRRSGQNRVVGADVAQVCNKNIKSCDEANAIASKLPKYHGGSCDHQSKAVAYVAQTNQLT
;
A
#
# COMPACT_ATOMS: atom_id res chain seq x y z
N MET A 1 -68.35 -48.16 -44.34
CA MET A 1 -68.42 -47.03 -43.40
C MET A 1 -67.04 -46.84 -42.80
N LYS A 2 -66.32 -45.79 -43.23
CA LYS A 2 -64.96 -45.48 -42.76
C LYS A 2 -65.07 -44.43 -41.66
N HIS A 3 -64.62 -44.74 -40.45
CA HIS A 3 -64.50 -43.77 -39.36
C HIS A 3 -63.12 -43.12 -39.41
N PHE A 4 -63.12 -41.80 -39.57
CA PHE A 4 -61.95 -40.94 -39.53
C PHE A 4 -61.88 -40.35 -38.12
N PHE A 5 -60.90 -40.76 -37.31
CA PHE A 5 -60.63 -40.14 -36.01
C PHE A 5 -59.67 -38.97 -36.21
N LEU A 6 -60.15 -37.77 -35.89
CA LEU A 6 -59.39 -36.53 -35.90
C LEU A 6 -58.79 -36.33 -34.50
N PHE A 7 -57.46 -36.43 -34.35
CA PHE A 7 -56.77 -36.07 -33.11
C PHE A 7 -56.36 -34.59 -33.17
N THR A 8 -56.99 -33.77 -32.34
CA THR A 8 -56.62 -32.37 -32.13
C THR A 8 -55.54 -32.31 -31.04
N ALA A 9 -54.30 -32.00 -31.42
CA ALA A 9 -53.21 -31.74 -30.47
C ALA A 9 -53.31 -30.29 -29.97
N ILE A 10 -53.56 -30.13 -28.67
CA ILE A 10 -53.53 -28.83 -27.98
C ILE A 10 -52.06 -28.56 -27.59
N LEU A 11 -51.41 -27.60 -28.27
CA LEU A 11 -50.14 -27.04 -27.81
C LEU A 11 -50.40 -26.02 -26.69
N ALA A 12 -50.03 -26.37 -25.46
CA ALA A 12 -49.93 -25.43 -24.35
C ALA A 12 -48.57 -24.72 -24.41
N PHE A 13 -48.58 -23.41 -24.73
CA PHE A 13 -47.41 -22.54 -24.54
C PHE A 13 -47.23 -22.26 -23.05
N ILE A 14 -46.26 -22.92 -22.43
CA ILE A 14 -45.78 -22.54 -21.09
C ILE A 14 -44.77 -21.39 -21.30
N SER A 15 -45.22 -20.16 -21.07
CA SER A 15 -44.33 -19.01 -20.96
C SER A 15 -43.48 -19.16 -19.71
N ILE A 16 -42.24 -19.61 -19.86
CA ILE A 16 -41.22 -19.55 -18.80
C ILE A 16 -40.87 -18.08 -18.62
N VAL A 17 -41.50 -17.43 -17.63
CA VAL A 17 -41.04 -16.14 -17.12
C VAL A 17 -39.69 -16.40 -16.45
N SER A 18 -38.61 -16.18 -17.20
CA SER A 18 -37.27 -16.11 -16.62
C SER A 18 -37.22 -14.86 -15.76
N ALA A 19 -37.50 -15.02 -14.47
CA ALA A 19 -37.18 -14.01 -13.47
C ALA A 19 -35.66 -13.85 -13.47
N THR A 20 -35.18 -12.87 -14.24
CA THR A 20 -33.83 -12.32 -14.11
C THR A 20 -33.77 -11.55 -12.80
N GLY A 21 -33.83 -12.29 -11.69
CA GLY A 21 -33.35 -11.82 -10.41
C GLY A 21 -31.85 -11.60 -10.56
N LYS A 22 -31.45 -10.43 -11.07
CA LYS A 22 -30.15 -9.89 -10.73
C LYS A 22 -30.17 -9.78 -9.22
N THR A 23 -29.59 -10.78 -8.54
CA THR A 23 -29.15 -10.62 -7.17
C THR A 23 -28.42 -9.28 -7.16
N PRO A 24 -28.89 -8.27 -6.40
CA PRO A 24 -28.18 -7.01 -6.33
C PRO A 24 -26.73 -7.38 -6.02
N CYS A 25 -25.81 -7.01 -6.90
CA CYS A 25 -24.39 -7.27 -6.71
C CYS A 25 -24.12 -6.81 -5.28
N ALA A 26 -23.79 -7.77 -4.40
CA ALA A 26 -23.53 -7.46 -3.00
C ALA A 26 -22.57 -6.28 -3.04
N LYS A 27 -22.98 -5.15 -2.45
CA LYS A 27 -22.18 -3.92 -2.48
C LYS A 27 -20.80 -4.35 -2.01
N ALA A 28 -19.81 -4.25 -2.89
CA ALA A 28 -18.47 -4.73 -2.58
C ALA A 28 -18.07 -4.09 -1.26
N LEU A 29 -17.70 -4.93 -0.29
CA LEU A 29 -17.36 -4.45 1.04
C LEU A 29 -16.18 -3.48 0.86
N GLU A 30 -16.33 -2.24 1.29
CA GLU A 30 -15.19 -1.32 1.32
C GLU A 30 -14.29 -1.75 2.47
N CYS A 31 -13.04 -2.13 2.16
CA CYS A 31 -12.05 -2.49 3.18
C CYS A 31 -11.63 -1.30 4.05
N ASP A 32 -11.96 -0.08 3.63
CA ASP A 32 -11.59 1.13 4.34
C ASP A 32 -12.84 1.89 4.75
N THR A 33 -13.12 1.90 6.06
CA THR A 33 -14.14 2.78 6.64
C THR A 33 -13.42 4.01 7.21
N PRO A 34 -13.80 5.25 6.82
CA PRO A 34 -13.13 6.49 7.25
C PRO A 34 -13.02 6.71 8.78
N SER A 35 -13.72 5.91 9.58
CA SER A 35 -13.74 5.97 11.05
C SER A 35 -12.48 5.46 11.76
N ASP A 36 -11.52 4.85 11.04
CA ASP A 36 -10.44 4.07 11.67
C ASP A 36 -9.10 4.84 11.78
N ASN A 37 -9.12 6.14 11.47
CA ASN A 37 -7.95 7.01 11.61
C ASN A 37 -7.79 7.47 13.07
N THR A 38 -6.70 7.05 13.72
CA THR A 38 -6.33 7.53 15.06
C THR A 38 -5.12 8.46 14.98
N LEU A 39 -5.11 9.52 15.78
CA LEU A 39 -3.92 10.32 15.96
C LEU A 39 -2.95 9.54 16.85
N THR A 40 -1.78 9.17 16.32
CA THR A 40 -0.63 8.83 17.16
C THR A 40 -0.14 10.08 17.89
N VAL A 41 0.71 9.92 18.91
CA VAL A 41 1.38 11.04 19.62
C VAL A 41 2.02 12.05 18.67
N TYR A 42 2.37 11.62 17.46
CA TYR A 42 3.15 12.40 16.50
C TYR A 42 2.42 12.75 15.19
N GLY A 43 1.27 12.14 14.89
CA GLY A 43 0.58 12.33 13.61
C GLY A 43 -0.48 11.25 13.34
N THR A 44 -1.20 11.35 12.23
CA THR A 44 -2.29 10.40 11.92
C THR A 44 -1.76 9.04 11.45
N ALA A 45 -2.32 7.95 11.96
CA ALA A 45 -2.14 6.62 11.39
C ALA A 45 -3.42 5.80 11.56
N GLN A 46 -3.62 4.80 10.71
CA GLN A 46 -4.64 3.79 10.98
C GLN A 46 -4.17 2.80 12.04
N LYS A 47 -5.11 2.02 12.57
CA LYS A 47 -4.81 0.87 13.42
C LYS A 47 -3.95 -0.15 12.66
N TRP A 48 -3.21 -0.96 13.40
CA TRP A 48 -2.48 -2.09 12.81
C TRP A 48 -3.46 -3.19 12.40
N GLU A 49 -3.32 -3.65 11.17
CA GLU A 49 -3.92 -4.87 10.65
C GLU A 49 -2.86 -5.97 10.62
N THR A 50 -3.26 -7.22 10.83
CA THR A 50 -2.38 -8.39 10.68
C THR A 50 -2.85 -9.17 9.46
N THR A 51 -1.94 -9.53 8.55
CA THR A 51 -2.28 -10.39 7.41
C THR A 51 -2.72 -11.76 7.91
N ASP A 52 -3.80 -12.31 7.37
CA ASP A 52 -4.23 -13.68 7.67
C ASP A 52 -3.54 -14.68 6.73
N ASP A 53 -3.24 -14.26 5.50
CA ASP A 53 -2.46 -15.03 4.55
C ASP A 53 -0.95 -14.79 4.63
N LYS A 54 -0.21 -15.71 4.01
CA LYS A 54 1.23 -15.57 3.75
C LYS A 54 1.50 -14.39 2.85
N VAL A 55 2.56 -13.64 3.14
CA VAL A 55 2.94 -12.47 2.35
C VAL A 55 3.90 -12.90 1.26
N PHE A 56 3.49 -12.75 0.01
CA PHE A 56 4.32 -13.00 -1.17
C PHE A 56 4.93 -11.69 -1.71
N TYR A 57 5.94 -11.83 -2.56
CA TYR A 57 6.49 -10.69 -3.28
C TYR A 57 5.95 -10.57 -4.70
N LEU A 58 5.83 -9.32 -5.17
CA LEU A 58 5.32 -8.95 -6.48
C LEU A 58 6.43 -8.97 -7.52
N ALA A 59 6.09 -9.38 -8.75
CA ALA A 59 6.92 -9.15 -9.91
C ALA A 59 6.89 -7.65 -10.30
N PRO A 60 7.98 -7.09 -10.84
CA PRO A 60 7.99 -5.72 -11.32
C PRO A 60 7.05 -5.57 -12.52
N GLY A 61 6.45 -4.39 -12.70
CA GLY A 61 5.47 -4.18 -13.75
C GLY A 61 4.78 -2.82 -13.72
N PHE A 62 3.73 -2.69 -14.53
CA PHE A 62 2.86 -1.52 -14.58
C PHE A 62 1.68 -1.75 -13.63
N SER A 63 1.55 -0.88 -12.63
CA SER A 63 0.59 -1.06 -11.54
C SER A 63 -0.81 -0.55 -11.87
N LYS A 64 -1.81 -0.94 -11.07
CA LYS A 64 -3.17 -0.35 -11.09
C LYS A 64 -3.17 1.17 -11.03
N CYS A 65 -2.26 1.75 -10.24
CA CYS A 65 -2.07 3.21 -10.12
C CYS A 65 -1.31 3.86 -11.29
N GLN A 66 -1.15 3.16 -12.40
CA GLN A 66 -0.56 3.65 -13.65
C GLN A 66 0.92 4.09 -13.50
N VAL A 67 1.67 3.38 -12.65
CA VAL A 67 3.09 3.63 -12.43
C VAL A 67 3.88 2.34 -12.66
N ASN A 68 4.99 2.44 -13.39
CA ASN A 68 5.95 1.36 -13.49
C ASN A 68 6.76 1.25 -12.19
N TYR A 69 6.85 0.05 -11.64
CA TYR A 69 7.70 -0.25 -10.50
C TYR A 69 8.66 -1.41 -10.79
N THR A 70 9.80 -1.38 -10.10
CA THR A 70 10.90 -2.35 -10.24
C THR A 70 11.06 -3.16 -8.96
N ASP A 71 11.92 -4.19 -8.99
CA ASP A 71 12.36 -4.92 -7.79
C ASP A 71 12.95 -4.01 -6.69
N GLN A 72 13.41 -2.80 -7.06
CA GLN A 72 14.00 -1.82 -6.16
C GLN A 72 13.00 -0.77 -5.66
N SER A 73 11.73 -0.87 -6.07
CA SER A 73 10.68 0.06 -5.66
C SER A 73 10.06 -0.37 -4.34
N ASN A 74 9.69 0.57 -3.48
CA ASN A 74 8.91 0.27 -2.28
C ASN A 74 7.40 0.32 -2.57
N VAL A 75 6.85 -0.83 -2.94
CA VAL A 75 5.44 -0.99 -3.34
C VAL A 75 4.74 -1.99 -2.45
N VAL A 76 3.47 -1.69 -2.18
CA VAL A 76 2.51 -2.60 -1.57
C VAL A 76 1.33 -2.75 -2.51
N CYS A 77 0.83 -3.98 -2.56
CA CYS A 77 -0.35 -4.37 -3.29
C CYS A 77 -1.41 -4.86 -2.30
N VAL A 78 -2.63 -4.38 -2.46
CA VAL A 78 -3.73 -4.57 -1.50
C VAL A 78 -4.95 -5.17 -2.19
N SER A 79 -5.99 -5.54 -1.43
CA SER A 79 -7.22 -6.11 -1.97
C SER A 79 -7.88 -5.17 -3.00
N PRO A 80 -8.56 -5.68 -4.06
CA PRO A 80 -9.24 -4.83 -5.05
C PRO A 80 -10.37 -4.00 -4.43
N GLN A 81 -10.82 -4.39 -3.23
CA GLN A 81 -11.79 -3.66 -2.42
C GLN A 81 -11.27 -2.30 -1.90
N TYR A 82 -9.98 -2.00 -2.05
CA TYR A 82 -9.43 -0.65 -1.86
C TYR A 82 -9.49 0.23 -3.12
N PHE A 83 -9.82 -0.36 -4.28
CA PHE A 83 -9.89 0.32 -5.59
C PHE A 83 -11.30 0.31 -6.19
N LEU A 84 -12.34 0.20 -5.37
CA LEU A 84 -13.73 0.04 -5.83
C LEU A 84 -14.15 1.12 -6.85
N ASN A 85 -14.95 0.70 -7.83
CA ASN A 85 -15.47 1.54 -8.91
C ASN A 85 -14.37 2.19 -9.78
N ASP A 86 -13.26 1.48 -10.03
CA ASP A 86 -12.07 1.98 -10.74
C ASP A 86 -11.47 3.24 -10.11
N SER A 87 -11.75 3.46 -8.82
CA SER A 87 -11.23 4.59 -8.09
C SER A 87 -9.76 4.37 -7.78
N LEU A 88 -8.91 5.29 -8.22
CA LEU A 88 -7.51 5.39 -7.79
C LEU A 88 -7.39 6.07 -6.41
N ARG A 89 -8.39 5.87 -5.54
CA ARG A 89 -8.51 6.55 -4.23
C ARG A 89 -7.25 6.34 -3.40
N ASP A 90 -6.88 5.08 -3.22
CA ASP A 90 -5.80 4.69 -2.32
C ASP A 90 -4.42 4.72 -3.00
N CYS A 91 -4.38 5.03 -4.30
CA CYS A 91 -3.13 5.19 -5.02
C CYS A 91 -2.24 6.27 -4.40
N ASN A 92 -1.00 5.90 -4.08
CA ASN A 92 0.01 6.72 -3.41
C ASN A 92 -0.25 6.99 -1.92
N GLU A 93 -1.21 6.32 -1.29
CA GLU A 93 -1.21 6.24 0.16
C GLU A 93 0.02 5.46 0.65
N TRP A 94 0.53 5.86 1.81
CA TRP A 94 1.70 5.25 2.41
C TRP A 94 1.28 4.23 3.47
N VAL A 95 2.00 3.12 3.50
CA VAL A 95 1.84 2.10 4.53
C VAL A 95 3.15 1.86 5.24
N GLN A 96 3.03 1.60 6.54
CA GLN A 96 4.09 1.06 7.37
C GLN A 96 3.83 -0.43 7.55
N VAL A 97 4.84 -1.25 7.32
CA VAL A 97 4.77 -2.70 7.45
C VAL A 97 5.80 -3.14 8.48
N TYR A 98 5.39 -3.99 9.42
CA TYR A 98 6.19 -4.54 10.49
C TYR A 98 6.18 -6.06 10.42
N ASN A 99 7.36 -6.68 10.41
CA ASN A 99 7.49 -8.12 10.51
C ASN A 99 7.78 -8.51 11.97
N PRO A 100 6.83 -9.16 12.68
CA PRO A 100 7.03 -9.54 14.08
C PRO A 100 8.16 -10.56 14.27
N ASP A 101 8.44 -11.40 13.29
CA ASP A 101 9.48 -12.44 13.38
C ASP A 101 10.90 -11.85 13.38
N THR A 102 11.08 -10.67 12.77
CA THR A 102 12.39 -10.02 12.63
C THR A 102 12.51 -8.70 13.39
N GLY A 103 11.39 -8.10 13.81
CA GLY A 103 11.35 -6.79 14.45
C GLY A 103 11.57 -5.62 13.48
N ILE A 104 11.56 -5.87 12.16
CA ILE A 104 11.91 -4.87 11.14
C ILE A 104 10.66 -4.15 10.65
N VAL A 105 10.80 -2.84 10.45
CA VAL A 105 9.80 -1.97 9.81
C VAL A 105 10.29 -1.54 8.42
N SER A 106 9.40 -1.62 7.43
CA SER A 106 9.59 -1.00 6.11
C SER A 106 8.37 -0.15 5.72
N PHE A 107 8.54 0.73 4.74
CA PHE A 107 7.51 1.66 4.26
C PHE A 107 7.34 1.52 2.76
N GLY A 108 6.10 1.46 2.30
CA GLY A 108 5.76 1.37 0.89
C GLY A 108 4.57 2.21 0.52
N ARG A 109 4.37 2.37 -0.79
CA ARG A 109 3.15 2.99 -1.34
C ARG A 109 2.21 1.93 -1.84
N ILE A 110 0.92 2.12 -1.61
CA ILE A 110 -0.13 1.37 -2.28
C ILE A 110 -0.14 1.81 -3.75
N LEU A 111 0.29 0.91 -4.64
CA LEU A 111 0.30 1.19 -6.09
C LEU A 111 -0.47 0.16 -6.91
N ASP A 112 -0.81 -1.01 -6.35
CA ASP A 112 -1.34 -2.13 -7.12
C ASP A 112 -2.43 -2.91 -6.37
N GLU A 113 -3.18 -3.74 -7.11
CA GLU A 113 -4.25 -4.59 -6.57
C GLU A 113 -3.93 -6.09 -6.68
N CYS A 114 -4.21 -6.85 -5.63
CA CYS A 114 -3.84 -8.27 -5.48
C CYS A 114 -5.01 -9.09 -4.97
N GLY A 115 -4.99 -10.41 -5.23
CA GLY A 115 -6.06 -11.30 -4.78
C GLY A 115 -7.31 -11.31 -5.66
N ALA A 116 -7.29 -10.64 -6.82
CA ALA A 116 -8.38 -10.65 -7.81
C ALA A 116 -8.47 -11.96 -8.62
N VAL A 117 -8.34 -13.11 -7.95
CA VAL A 117 -8.40 -14.44 -8.58
C VAL A 117 -9.52 -15.29 -7.96
N PRO A 118 -10.14 -16.21 -8.74
CA PRO A 118 -11.17 -17.09 -8.19
C PRO A 118 -10.66 -17.89 -6.99
N ASN A 119 -11.47 -17.99 -5.93
CA ASN A 119 -11.16 -18.71 -4.69
C ASN A 119 -9.93 -18.20 -3.93
N SER A 120 -9.55 -16.93 -4.14
CA SER A 120 -8.53 -16.28 -3.31
C SER A 120 -8.98 -16.19 -1.86
N THR A 121 -8.09 -16.52 -0.93
CA THR A 121 -8.25 -16.24 0.51
C THR A 121 -7.87 -14.81 0.87
N PHE A 122 -7.17 -14.11 -0.04
CA PHE A 122 -6.67 -12.75 0.14
C PHE A 122 -7.76 -11.76 0.57
N GLY A 123 -7.73 -11.38 1.86
CA GLY A 123 -8.69 -10.52 2.54
C GLY A 123 -8.38 -9.03 2.48
N CYS A 124 -9.17 -8.23 3.21
CA CYS A 124 -8.96 -6.78 3.33
C CYS A 124 -7.66 -6.44 4.08
N ASN A 125 -7.26 -7.26 5.02
CA ASN A 125 -6.08 -7.10 5.86
C ASN A 125 -4.83 -7.73 5.23
N ASP A 126 -4.92 -8.32 4.03
CA ASP A 126 -3.78 -8.93 3.35
C ASP A 126 -3.07 -7.94 2.41
N ILE A 127 -1.75 -8.12 2.33
CA ILE A 127 -0.88 -7.36 1.44
C ILE A 127 0.17 -8.26 0.79
N TYR A 128 0.55 -7.91 -0.43
CA TYR A 128 1.80 -8.37 -1.05
C TYR A 128 2.77 -7.20 -1.20
N LEU A 129 4.05 -7.54 -1.24
CA LEU A 129 5.13 -6.56 -1.15
C LEU A 129 6.00 -6.58 -2.40
N SER A 130 6.56 -5.44 -2.78
CA SER A 130 7.73 -5.44 -3.67
C SER A 130 8.87 -6.32 -3.13
N LYS A 131 9.69 -6.88 -4.02
CA LYS A 131 10.84 -7.71 -3.64
C LYS A 131 11.80 -7.01 -2.67
N LYS A 132 12.06 -5.70 -2.88
CA LYS A 132 12.86 -4.90 -1.94
C LYS A 132 12.28 -4.92 -0.54
N MET A 133 11.02 -4.51 -0.35
CA MET A 133 10.38 -4.50 0.98
C MET A 133 10.34 -5.90 1.60
N PHE A 134 10.04 -6.93 0.80
CA PHE A 134 10.04 -8.32 1.24
C PHE A 134 11.41 -8.72 1.81
N THR A 135 12.50 -8.44 1.09
CA THR A 135 13.86 -8.75 1.55
C THR A 135 14.30 -7.89 2.74
N GLU A 136 13.88 -6.62 2.79
CA GLU A 136 14.13 -5.73 3.95
C GLU A 136 13.48 -6.29 5.21
N LEU A 137 12.20 -6.66 5.15
CA LEU A 137 11.45 -7.21 6.28
C LEU A 137 11.93 -8.60 6.69
N ALA A 138 12.45 -9.40 5.76
CA ALA A 138 13.07 -10.69 6.07
C ALA A 138 14.42 -10.53 6.81
N GLY A 139 15.08 -9.37 6.67
CA GLY A 139 16.34 -9.06 7.33
C GLY A 139 17.43 -10.10 7.06
N LYS A 140 18.02 -10.65 8.12
CA LYS A 140 19.04 -11.70 8.02
C LYS A 140 18.55 -13.01 7.36
N ASN A 141 17.22 -13.23 7.30
CA ASN A 141 16.59 -14.41 6.73
C ASN A 141 16.16 -14.22 5.26
N ALA A 142 16.59 -13.13 4.59
CA ALA A 142 16.16 -12.82 3.23
C ALA A 142 16.39 -13.95 2.21
N ALA A 143 17.51 -14.69 2.31
CA ALA A 143 17.78 -15.81 1.41
C ALA A 143 16.77 -16.97 1.59
N GLU A 144 16.43 -17.30 2.83
CA GLU A 144 15.43 -18.33 3.13
C GLU A 144 14.03 -17.91 2.68
N ALA A 145 13.64 -16.66 2.99
CA ALA A 145 12.35 -16.12 2.57
C ALA A 145 12.19 -16.08 1.04
N LEU A 146 13.26 -15.76 0.30
CA LEU A 146 13.26 -15.81 -1.16
C LEU A 146 13.12 -17.25 -1.67
N ASN A 147 13.77 -18.22 -1.03
CA ASN A 147 13.68 -19.63 -1.41
C ASN A 147 12.29 -20.22 -1.09
N SER A 148 11.68 -19.81 0.02
CA SER A 148 10.32 -20.24 0.39
C SER A 148 9.24 -19.49 -0.41
N GLY A 149 9.58 -18.33 -0.97
CA GLY A 149 8.68 -17.46 -1.72
C GLY A 149 7.71 -16.65 -0.88
N HIS A 150 7.82 -16.68 0.46
CA HIS A 150 6.86 -16.01 1.35
C HIS A 150 7.45 -15.62 2.71
N LEU A 151 6.85 -14.60 3.34
CA LEU A 151 6.89 -14.38 4.79
C LEU A 151 5.65 -15.02 5.43
N THR A 152 5.70 -15.24 6.74
CA THR A 152 4.62 -15.82 7.56
C THR A 152 3.42 -14.89 7.66
N GLN A 153 3.43 -13.94 8.59
CA GLN A 153 2.42 -12.90 8.74
C GLN A 153 3.15 -11.58 9.03
N VAL A 154 2.62 -10.49 8.51
CA VAL A 154 3.12 -9.15 8.84
C VAL A 154 1.98 -8.32 9.39
N GLN A 155 2.35 -7.26 10.11
CA GLN A 155 1.43 -6.23 10.50
C GLN A 155 1.60 -5.03 9.58
N TRP A 156 0.53 -4.35 9.21
CA TRP A 156 0.62 -3.12 8.44
C TRP A 156 -0.44 -2.11 8.83
N ARG A 157 -0.20 -0.85 8.49
CA ARG A 157 -1.16 0.25 8.68
C ARG A 157 -0.92 1.36 7.69
N LYS A 158 -1.96 2.10 7.31
CA LYS A 158 -1.81 3.35 6.58
C LYS A 158 -1.22 4.43 7.47
N VAL A 159 -0.29 5.21 6.91
CA VAL A 159 0.44 6.27 7.59
C VAL A 159 0.48 7.54 6.74
N VAL A 160 0.74 8.65 7.40
CA VAL A 160 1.16 9.89 6.75
C VAL A 160 2.50 9.65 6.05
N ALA A 161 2.70 10.24 4.86
CA ALA A 161 3.93 10.02 4.10
C ALA A 161 5.17 10.35 4.97
N PRO A 162 6.15 9.43 5.08
CA PRO A 162 7.28 9.61 5.97
C PRO A 162 8.15 10.79 5.55
N CYS A 163 8.83 11.43 6.50
CA CYS A 163 9.68 12.59 6.20
C CYS A 163 10.65 12.34 5.04
N TRP A 164 11.29 11.17 5.01
CA TRP A 164 12.27 10.86 3.97
C TRP A 164 11.64 10.80 2.57
N SER A 165 10.37 10.37 2.46
CA SER A 165 9.71 10.31 1.15
C SER A 165 9.37 11.70 0.63
N ALA A 166 9.05 12.62 1.55
CA ALA A 166 8.85 14.02 1.21
C ALA A 166 10.11 14.70 0.69
N TRP A 167 11.25 14.47 1.34
CA TRP A 167 12.56 14.94 0.90
C TRP A 167 13.03 14.27 -0.39
N ALA A 168 12.68 13.00 -0.60
CA ALA A 168 12.91 12.29 -1.85
C ALA A 168 11.94 12.73 -2.97
N GLY A 169 10.96 13.60 -2.70
CA GLY A 169 10.02 14.09 -3.70
C GLY A 169 9.01 13.05 -4.18
N LEU A 170 8.77 12.00 -3.39
CA LEU A 170 7.81 10.95 -3.74
C LEU A 170 6.37 11.44 -3.49
N PRO A 171 5.41 11.02 -4.31
CA PRO A 171 4.01 11.37 -4.10
C PRO A 171 3.47 10.71 -2.82
N GLY A 172 2.42 11.30 -2.26
CA GLY A 172 1.78 10.82 -1.06
C GLY A 172 0.34 11.30 -0.97
N LYS A 173 -0.50 10.50 -0.34
CA LYS A 173 -1.83 10.88 0.15
C LYS A 173 -1.91 10.61 1.65
N PHE A 174 -2.76 11.36 2.33
CA PHE A 174 -3.17 11.08 3.70
C PHE A 174 -4.02 9.80 3.73
N PRO A 175 -4.14 9.13 4.90
CA PRO A 175 -5.00 7.95 5.05
C PRO A 175 -6.50 8.15 4.78
N ASN A 176 -6.95 9.39 4.51
CA ASN A 176 -8.31 9.70 4.10
C ASN A 176 -8.42 9.95 2.58
N GLY A 177 -7.39 9.60 1.81
CA GLY A 177 -7.31 9.78 0.36
C GLY A 177 -7.00 11.20 -0.13
N THR A 178 -6.88 12.21 0.75
CA THR A 178 -6.55 13.57 0.31
C THR A 178 -5.07 13.72 -0.04
N GLN A 179 -4.76 14.64 -0.94
CA GLN A 179 -3.37 14.91 -1.33
C GLN A 179 -2.53 15.34 -0.13
N ASP A 180 -1.38 14.70 0.06
CA ASP A 180 -0.40 15.06 1.08
C ASP A 180 0.67 15.95 0.45
N ASP A 181 0.79 17.19 0.92
CA ASP A 181 1.80 18.17 0.52
C ASP A 181 3.12 18.04 1.30
N ALA A 182 3.12 17.14 2.31
CA ALA A 182 4.17 16.88 3.28
C ALA A 182 4.57 18.04 4.19
N HIS A 183 3.58 18.69 4.79
CA HIS A 183 3.81 19.57 5.95
C HIS A 183 3.44 18.90 7.28
N GLY A 184 3.96 19.44 8.39
CA GLY A 184 3.70 18.94 9.74
C GLY A 184 4.56 17.72 10.07
N TYR A 185 4.13 16.90 11.03
CA TYR A 185 4.86 15.71 11.44
C TYR A 185 4.34 14.45 10.72
N ASP A 186 5.23 13.51 10.42
CA ASP A 186 4.83 12.17 9.97
C ASP A 186 4.34 11.31 11.15
N SER A 187 3.80 10.12 10.85
CA SER A 187 3.29 9.19 11.87
C SER A 187 4.34 8.66 12.84
N ASN A 188 5.64 8.99 12.65
CA ASN A 188 6.75 8.62 13.54
C ASN A 188 7.37 9.84 14.26
N GLY A 189 6.85 11.05 14.03
CA GLY A 189 7.30 12.28 14.67
C GLY A 189 8.48 12.97 14.02
N PHE A 190 8.75 12.69 12.75
CA PHE A 190 9.72 13.47 11.98
C PHE A 190 9.02 14.65 11.30
N LEU A 191 9.62 15.84 11.44
CA LEU A 191 9.12 17.05 10.81
C LEU A 191 9.25 16.96 9.28
N ARG A 192 8.18 17.33 8.58
CA ARG A 192 8.09 17.38 7.12
C ARG A 192 7.91 18.82 6.67
N CYS A 193 8.69 19.22 5.67
CA CYS A 193 8.88 20.62 5.29
C CYS A 193 8.55 20.91 3.82
N GLY A 194 7.48 20.25 3.36
CA GLY A 194 7.03 20.29 1.99
C GLY A 194 7.76 19.28 1.12
N ARG A 195 7.06 18.83 0.07
CA ARG A 195 7.63 17.94 -0.96
C ARG A 195 8.75 18.62 -1.73
N ARG A 196 9.89 17.93 -1.90
CA ARG A 196 11.00 18.43 -2.72
C ARG A 196 10.90 18.00 -4.17
N SER A 197 11.53 18.77 -5.05
CA SER A 197 11.60 18.49 -6.48
C SER A 197 12.98 18.86 -7.04
N GLY A 198 13.31 18.34 -8.21
CA GLY A 198 14.56 18.63 -8.91
C GLY A 198 15.81 18.37 -8.06
N GLN A 199 16.73 19.34 -8.05
CA GLN A 199 18.00 19.29 -7.31
C GLN A 199 17.85 19.53 -5.81
N ASN A 200 16.66 19.93 -5.34
CA ASN A 200 16.39 20.14 -3.91
C ASN A 200 15.99 18.84 -3.19
N ARG A 201 15.91 17.73 -3.93
CA ARG A 201 15.67 16.40 -3.36
C ARG A 201 16.88 15.97 -2.53
N VAL A 202 16.61 15.29 -1.42
CA VAL A 202 17.62 14.61 -0.60
C VAL A 202 17.25 13.13 -0.55
N VAL A 203 18.20 12.27 -0.91
CA VAL A 203 18.01 10.82 -1.04
C VAL A 203 19.19 10.09 -0.40
N GLY A 204 19.02 8.79 -0.16
CA GLY A 204 20.05 7.95 0.45
C GLY A 204 20.22 8.23 1.93
N ALA A 205 21.40 7.96 2.46
CA ALA A 205 21.70 8.11 3.89
C ALA A 205 21.62 9.57 4.36
N ASP A 206 21.86 10.54 3.46
CA ASP A 206 21.84 11.97 3.76
C ASP A 206 20.46 12.46 4.24
N VAL A 207 19.39 11.75 3.87
CA VAL A 207 18.03 12.09 4.32
C VAL A 207 17.89 12.01 5.84
N ALA A 208 18.68 11.18 6.52
CA ALA A 208 18.67 11.08 7.98
C ALA A 208 19.15 12.37 8.66
N GLN A 209 19.93 13.20 7.96
CA GLN A 209 20.39 14.49 8.48
C GLN A 209 19.25 15.53 8.52
N VAL A 210 18.25 15.40 7.65
CA VAL A 210 17.09 16.31 7.56
C VAL A 210 15.81 15.72 8.14
N CYS A 211 15.74 14.40 8.30
CA CYS A 211 14.65 13.67 8.95
C CYS A 211 15.11 13.14 10.30
N ASN A 212 15.30 14.05 11.25
CA ASN A 212 15.71 13.76 12.62
C ASN A 212 14.75 14.43 13.61
N LYS A 213 14.41 13.73 14.70
CA LYS A 213 13.52 14.23 15.78
C LYS A 213 14.07 15.48 16.49
N ASN A 214 15.36 15.76 16.37
CA ASN A 214 15.98 16.95 16.95
C ASN A 214 15.67 18.22 16.15
N ILE A 215 15.33 18.11 14.86
CA ILE A 215 14.98 19.25 14.03
C ILE A 215 13.59 19.75 14.41
N LYS A 216 13.49 21.05 14.74
CA LYS A 216 12.24 21.64 15.26
C LYS A 216 11.56 22.61 14.30
N SER A 217 12.25 23.04 13.25
CA SER A 217 11.69 23.96 12.25
C SER A 217 12.09 23.59 10.83
N CYS A 218 11.30 24.07 9.87
CA CYS A 218 11.61 23.86 8.47
C CYS A 218 12.79 24.70 7.98
N ASP A 219 13.05 25.85 8.60
CA ASP A 219 14.25 26.64 8.30
C ASP A 219 15.52 25.89 8.69
N GLU A 220 15.52 25.22 9.84
CA GLU A 220 16.63 24.36 10.28
C GLU A 220 16.84 23.19 9.30
N ALA A 221 15.75 22.48 8.95
CA ALA A 221 15.81 21.37 8.01
C ALA A 221 16.34 21.81 6.62
N ASN A 222 15.88 22.98 6.13
CA ASN A 222 16.33 23.59 4.88
C ASN A 222 17.79 24.00 4.93
N ALA A 223 18.24 24.57 6.05
CA ALA A 223 19.64 24.97 6.23
C ALA A 223 20.58 23.76 6.20
N ILE A 224 20.19 22.63 6.81
CA ILE A 224 20.94 21.37 6.73
C ILE A 224 20.95 20.87 5.28
N ALA A 225 19.79 20.76 4.64
CA ALA A 225 19.66 20.27 3.27
C ALA A 225 20.48 21.08 2.26
N SER A 226 20.64 22.40 2.48
CA SER A 226 21.42 23.27 1.60
C SER A 226 22.91 22.91 1.54
N LYS A 227 23.41 22.21 2.57
CA LYS A 227 24.82 21.79 2.71
C LYS A 227 25.07 20.37 2.21
N LEU A 228 24.01 19.61 1.90
CA LEU A 228 24.12 18.23 1.43
C LEU A 228 24.43 18.18 -0.08
N PRO A 229 25.01 17.06 -0.56
CA PRO A 229 25.20 16.85 -2.00
C PRO A 229 23.90 17.03 -2.76
N LYS A 230 23.97 17.74 -3.91
CA LYS A 230 22.80 17.94 -4.76
C LYS A 230 22.40 16.63 -5.43
N TYR A 231 21.10 16.41 -5.57
CA TYR A 231 20.60 15.32 -6.38
C TYR A 231 20.89 15.60 -7.86
N HIS A 232 21.76 14.80 -8.47
CA HIS A 232 22.19 14.98 -9.87
C HIS A 232 21.36 14.21 -10.90
N GLY A 233 20.21 13.64 -10.53
CA GLY A 233 19.34 12.99 -11.51
C GLY A 233 19.96 11.75 -12.13
N GLY A 234 20.09 10.68 -11.35
CA GLY A 234 20.17 9.33 -11.92
C GLY A 234 18.77 8.83 -12.30
N SER A 235 18.71 7.85 -13.21
CA SER A 235 17.49 7.02 -13.41
C SER A 235 16.87 6.69 -12.05
N CYS A 236 15.54 6.67 -11.97
CA CYS A 236 14.73 6.48 -10.76
C CYS A 236 15.01 5.18 -9.96
N ASP A 237 16.00 4.39 -10.35
CA ASP A 237 16.39 3.09 -9.79
C ASP A 237 17.27 3.19 -8.54
N HIS A 238 17.84 4.35 -8.23
CA HIS A 238 18.43 4.59 -6.91
C HIS A 238 17.38 5.17 -5.96
N GLN A 239 16.33 4.38 -5.69
CA GLN A 239 15.48 4.68 -4.53
C GLN A 239 16.37 4.61 -3.29
N SER A 240 16.45 5.75 -2.59
CA SER A 240 16.98 5.85 -1.23
C SER A 240 16.55 4.61 -0.47
N LYS A 241 17.50 3.82 0.05
CA LYS A 241 17.16 2.75 0.99
C LYS A 241 16.22 3.38 2.01
N ALA A 242 15.02 2.82 2.16
CA ALA A 242 14.22 3.15 3.32
C ALA A 242 15.15 2.91 4.50
N VAL A 243 15.30 3.90 5.37
CA VAL A 243 15.98 3.67 6.63
C VAL A 243 15.11 2.64 7.33
N ALA A 244 15.51 1.37 7.26
CA ALA A 244 14.85 0.32 8.02
C ALA A 244 15.07 0.70 9.48
N TYR A 245 13.99 1.16 10.13
CA TYR A 245 14.04 1.40 11.56
C TYR A 245 13.93 0.02 12.19
N VAL A 246 14.98 -0.38 12.92
CA VAL A 246 14.80 -1.42 13.94
C VAL A 246 13.86 -0.81 14.96
N ALA A 247 12.64 -1.32 15.06
CA ALA A 247 11.75 -0.90 16.12
C ALA A 247 12.44 -1.29 17.43
N GLN A 248 12.89 -0.30 18.22
CA GLN A 248 13.17 -0.59 19.62
C GLN A 248 11.85 -1.06 20.20
N THR A 249 11.81 -2.32 20.63
CA THR A 249 10.68 -2.95 21.31
C THR A 249 10.47 -2.28 22.67
N ASN A 250 10.09 -1.01 22.68
CA ASN A 250 9.45 -0.41 23.83
C ASN A 250 8.02 -0.94 23.79
N GLN A 251 7.82 -1.98 24.61
CA GLN A 251 6.58 -2.66 24.94
C GLN A 251 5.33 -1.92 24.47
N LEU A 252 4.72 -2.43 23.39
CA LEU A 252 3.31 -2.24 23.11
C LEU A 252 2.56 -3.08 24.16
N THR A 253 2.36 -2.50 25.34
CA THR A 253 1.33 -2.90 26.31
C THR A 253 0.25 -1.84 26.33
#